data_AF-A0A3R7IBA5-F1
#
_entry.id   AF-A0A3R7IBA5-F1
#
_cell.length_a   1.000
_cell.length_b   1.000
_cell.length_c   1.000
_cell.angle_alpha   90.00
_cell.angle_beta   90.00
_cell.angle_gamma   90.00
#
_symmetry.space_group_name_H-M   'P 1'
#
loop_
_entity.id
_entity.type
_entity.pdbx_description
1 polymer ?
#
loop_
_entity_poly.entity_id
_entity_poly.type
_entity_poly.pdbx_seq_one_letter_code
_entity_poly.pdbx_strand_id
1 'polypeptide(L)'
;MLIKARQTAAPPSVWTWLAITFLWGTVFFGTSIVTLKASVFWLEQGFFNPEWTEIYSVYVIYFFLLLVIAFGAMMIKNRMDPYGEKQTKRQQDVLAGKREQVFVSLASSIVTSFSFAVLTAVMFLASRSLVDMMTLELPVAVIALAGLLNIGAGLAVSLLVGGVILVLKKL
;
A
#
# COMPACT_ATOMS: atom_id res chain seq x y z
N MET A 1 13.80 -28.44 -31.89
CA MET A 1 13.76 -27.09 -31.28
C MET A 1 12.31 -26.82 -30.87
N LEU A 2 12.00 -26.87 -29.58
CA LEU A 2 10.66 -26.59 -29.07
C LEU A 2 10.45 -25.07 -29.05
N ILE A 3 9.56 -24.60 -29.92
CA ILE A 3 9.08 -23.21 -29.95
C ILE A 3 8.33 -22.99 -28.63
N LYS A 4 9.02 -22.43 -27.64
CA LYS A 4 8.39 -21.88 -26.43
C LYS A 4 7.55 -20.71 -26.93
N ALA A 5 6.26 -20.96 -27.13
CA ALA A 5 5.30 -19.91 -27.43
C ALA A 5 5.52 -18.80 -26.40
N ARG A 6 5.99 -17.63 -26.84
CA ARG A 6 6.02 -16.42 -26.02
C ARG A 6 4.57 -16.15 -25.66
N GLN A 7 4.13 -16.62 -24.49
CA GLN A 7 2.91 -16.13 -23.87
C GLN A 7 3.17 -14.66 -23.57
N THR A 8 2.79 -13.80 -24.52
CA THR A 8 2.67 -12.36 -24.31
C THR A 8 1.50 -12.18 -23.36
N ALA A 9 1.80 -12.23 -22.06
CA ALA A 9 0.81 -11.97 -21.04
C ALA A 9 0.24 -10.56 -21.28
N ALA A 10 -1.08 -10.47 -21.37
CA ALA A 10 -1.75 -9.22 -21.63
C ALA A 10 -1.38 -8.18 -20.56
N PRO A 11 -1.23 -6.89 -20.93
CA PRO A 11 -1.02 -5.85 -19.94
C PRO A 11 -2.19 -5.87 -18.93
N PRO A 12 -1.91 -5.73 -17.62
CA PRO A 12 -2.95 -5.73 -16.60
C PRO A 12 -3.95 -4.62 -16.90
N SER A 13 -5.23 -4.98 -16.82
CA SER A 13 -6.32 -4.06 -17.10
C SER A 13 -6.33 -2.91 -16.08
N VAL A 14 -6.95 -1.79 -16.46
CA VAL A 14 -7.19 -0.66 -15.55
C VAL A 14 -7.90 -1.12 -14.27
N TRP A 15 -8.85 -2.06 -14.39
CA TRP A 15 -9.55 -2.66 -13.25
C TRP A 15 -8.64 -3.42 -12.31
N THR A 16 -7.66 -4.17 -12.84
CA THR A 16 -6.66 -4.86 -12.02
C THR A 16 -5.81 -3.86 -11.24
N TRP A 17 -5.41 -2.74 -11.86
CA TRP A 17 -4.68 -1.68 -11.17
C TRP A 17 -5.51 -1.07 -10.04
N LEU A 18 -6.74 -0.65 -10.35
CA LEU A 18 -7.64 -0.07 -9.36
C LEU A 18 -7.89 -1.05 -8.22
N ALA A 19 -8.20 -2.32 -8.50
CA ALA A 19 -8.45 -3.33 -7.48
C ALA A 19 -7.25 -3.52 -6.55
N ILE A 20 -6.03 -3.61 -7.09
CA ILE A 20 -4.80 -3.75 -6.30
C ILE A 20 -4.57 -2.49 -5.46
N THR A 21 -4.68 -1.31 -6.05
CA THR A 21 -4.46 -0.04 -5.33
C THR A 21 -5.48 0.14 -4.20
N PHE A 22 -6.76 -0.11 -4.43
CA PHE A 22 -7.78 0.00 -3.40
C PHE A 22 -7.63 -1.07 -2.33
N LEU A 23 -7.35 -2.32 -2.69
CA LEU A 23 -7.13 -3.40 -1.71
C LEU A 23 -6.00 -3.04 -0.75
N TRP A 24 -4.81 -2.73 -1.29
CA TRP A 24 -3.67 -2.38 -0.46
C TRP A 24 -3.85 -1.06 0.25
N GLY A 25 -4.40 -0.04 -0.41
CA GLY A 25 -4.70 1.25 0.20
C GLY A 25 -5.64 1.13 1.39
N THR A 26 -6.67 0.28 1.31
CA THR A 26 -7.60 0.02 2.42
C THR A 26 -6.91 -0.69 3.58
N VAL A 27 -6.17 -1.77 3.29
CA VAL A 27 -5.44 -2.53 4.30
C VAL A 27 -4.47 -1.60 5.04
N PHE A 28 -3.66 -0.85 4.29
CA PHE A 28 -2.70 0.06 4.88
C PHE A 28 -3.34 1.24 5.62
N PHE A 29 -4.50 1.74 5.17
CA PHE A 29 -5.23 2.77 5.90
C PHE A 29 -5.65 2.26 7.29
N GLY A 30 -6.24 1.05 7.34
CA GLY A 30 -6.61 0.41 8.59
C GLY A 30 -5.43 0.14 9.52
N THR A 31 -4.34 -0.47 8.99
CA THR A 31 -3.15 -0.73 9.82
C THR A 31 -2.51 0.57 10.32
N SER A 32 -2.51 1.63 9.50
CA SER A 32 -1.97 2.93 9.89
C SER A 32 -2.74 3.58 11.03
N ILE A 33 -4.08 3.45 11.07
CA ILE A 33 -4.89 3.93 12.21
C ILE A 33 -4.46 3.22 13.49
N VAL A 34 -4.28 1.89 13.43
CA VAL A 34 -3.85 1.09 14.58
C VAL A 34 -2.45 1.52 15.04
N THR A 35 -1.49 1.69 14.14
CA THR A 35 -0.13 2.09 14.50
C THR A 35 -0.04 3.53 14.99
N LEU A 36 -0.87 4.44 14.46
CA LEU A 36 -0.99 5.82 14.98
C LEU A 36 -1.52 5.83 16.41
N LYS A 37 -2.58 5.06 16.69
CA LYS A 37 -3.14 4.94 18.06
C LYS A 37 -2.12 4.32 19.03
N ALA A 38 -1.41 3.27 18.60
CA ALA A 38 -0.35 2.66 19.40
C ALA A 38 0.80 3.65 19.66
N SER A 39 1.15 4.49 18.68
CA SER A 39 2.24 5.46 18.80
C SER A 39 1.90 6.61 19.74
N VAL A 40 0.66 7.11 19.71
CA VAL A 40 0.17 8.09 20.70
C VAL A 40 0.24 7.50 22.12
N PHE A 41 -0.21 6.25 22.28
CA PHE A 41 -0.16 5.57 23.57
C PHE A 41 1.28 5.34 24.07
N TRP A 42 2.20 4.92 23.20
CA TRP A 42 3.60 4.64 23.59
C TRP A 42 4.42 5.89 23.89
N LEU A 43 4.19 6.98 23.15
CA LEU A 43 4.92 8.23 23.36
C LEU A 43 4.26 9.14 24.40
N GLU A 44 3.03 8.81 24.83
CA GLU A 44 2.19 9.64 25.70
C GLU A 44 2.08 11.08 25.17
N GLN A 45 2.04 11.22 23.84
CA GLN A 45 2.07 12.50 23.12
C GLN A 45 0.96 12.57 22.09
N GLY A 46 0.32 13.74 21.99
CA GLY A 46 -0.78 13.99 21.08
C GLY A 46 -2.07 13.28 21.49
N PHE A 47 -3.04 13.29 20.58
CA PHE A 47 -4.35 12.69 20.77
C PHE A 47 -4.85 12.12 19.44
N PHE A 48 -5.10 10.81 19.41
CA PHE A 48 -5.63 10.14 18.22
C PHE A 48 -6.55 9.00 18.63
N ASN A 49 -7.85 9.30 18.67
CA ASN A 49 -8.89 8.30 18.93
C ASN A 49 -10.14 8.61 18.09
N PRO A 50 -10.05 8.51 16.75
CA PRO A 50 -11.15 8.89 15.88
C PRO A 50 -12.33 7.93 16.02
N GLU A 51 -13.54 8.48 15.91
CA GLU A 51 -14.77 7.68 15.86
C GLU A 51 -14.91 6.93 14.53
N TRP A 52 -15.80 5.93 14.47
CA TRP A 52 -16.04 5.20 13.23
C TRP A 52 -16.56 6.12 12.10
N THR A 53 -17.47 7.03 12.43
CA THR A 53 -18.02 8.03 11.50
C THR A 53 -16.94 8.92 10.90
N GLU A 54 -15.98 9.32 11.74
CA GLU A 54 -14.79 10.08 11.39
C GLU A 54 -13.84 9.28 10.50
N ILE A 55 -13.56 8.02 10.84
CA ILE A 55 -12.73 7.11 10.04
C ILE A 55 -13.33 6.94 8.64
N TYR A 56 -14.64 6.72 8.54
CA TYR A 56 -15.32 6.59 7.25
C TYR A 56 -15.27 7.88 6.44
N SER A 57 -15.50 9.03 7.08
CA SER A 57 -15.43 10.34 6.42
C SER A 57 -14.05 10.59 5.82
N VAL A 58 -12.99 10.34 6.59
CA VAL A 58 -11.60 10.47 6.11
C VAL A 58 -11.31 9.44 5.02
N TYR A 59 -11.82 8.21 5.15
CA TYR A 59 -11.63 7.16 4.16
C TYR A 59 -12.25 7.52 2.80
N VAL A 60 -13.39 8.23 2.76
CA VAL A 60 -13.97 8.70 1.50
C VAL A 60 -13.01 9.66 0.78
N ILE A 61 -12.38 10.59 1.50
CA ILE A 61 -11.40 11.51 0.92
C ILE A 61 -10.15 10.72 0.48
N TYR A 62 -9.71 9.79 1.33
CA TYR A 62 -8.60 8.88 1.06
C TYR A 62 -8.84 8.05 -0.22
N PHE A 63 -10.07 7.59 -0.44
CA PHE A 63 -10.46 6.82 -1.62
C PHE A 63 -10.25 7.62 -2.91
N PHE A 64 -10.68 8.89 -2.95
CA PHE A 64 -10.44 9.74 -4.12
C PHE A 64 -8.95 10.02 -4.33
N LEU A 65 -8.18 10.17 -3.25
CA LEU A 65 -6.73 10.30 -3.35
C LEU A 65 -6.08 9.04 -3.94
N LEU A 66 -6.49 7.84 -3.50
CA LEU A 66 -6.04 6.57 -4.07
C LEU A 66 -6.38 6.47 -5.55
N LEU A 67 -7.55 6.95 -5.96
CA LEU A 67 -7.95 7.00 -7.36
C LEU A 67 -6.97 7.86 -8.20
N VAL A 68 -6.64 9.07 -7.70
CA VAL A 68 -5.66 9.97 -8.34
C VAL A 68 -4.29 9.31 -8.40
N ILE A 69 -3.84 8.68 -7.31
CA ILE A 69 -2.56 7.96 -7.26
C ILE A 69 -2.54 6.80 -8.27
N ALA A 70 -3.62 6.02 -8.37
CA ALA A 70 -3.72 4.90 -9.30
C ALA A 70 -3.59 5.36 -10.76
N PHE A 71 -4.35 6.39 -11.15
CA PHE A 71 -4.26 6.94 -12.50
C PHE A 71 -2.92 7.62 -12.77
N GLY A 72 -2.37 8.36 -11.80
CA GLY A 72 -1.04 8.96 -11.90
C GLY A 72 0.05 7.91 -12.09
N ALA A 73 0.03 6.84 -11.29
CA ALA A 73 0.96 5.73 -11.42
C ALA A 73 0.84 5.02 -12.77
N MET A 74 -0.38 4.78 -13.25
CA MET A 74 -0.63 4.23 -14.59
C MET A 74 -0.08 5.14 -15.69
N MET A 75 -0.29 6.46 -15.60
CA MET A 75 0.21 7.42 -16.58
C MET A 75 1.75 7.48 -16.59
N ILE A 76 2.38 7.56 -15.42
CA ILE A 76 3.85 7.54 -15.29
C ILE A 76 4.41 6.24 -15.88
N LYS A 77 3.80 5.10 -15.53
CA LYS A 77 4.19 3.79 -16.07
C LYS A 77 4.08 3.75 -17.59
N ASN A 78 2.97 4.22 -18.17
CA ASN A 78 2.79 4.26 -19.63
C ASN A 78 3.78 5.19 -20.32
N ARG A 79 4.24 6.26 -19.65
CA ARG A 79 5.28 7.15 -20.17
C ARG A 79 6.69 6.56 -20.08
N MET A 80 6.99 5.81 -19.02
CA MET A 80 8.31 5.21 -18.76
C MET A 80 8.53 3.84 -19.43
N ASP A 81 7.44 3.16 -19.79
CA ASP A 81 7.44 1.87 -20.47
C ASP A 81 6.28 1.78 -21.47
N PRO A 82 6.27 2.63 -22.53
CA PRO A 82 5.15 2.74 -23.48
C PRO A 82 4.90 1.44 -24.26
N TYR A 83 5.94 0.65 -24.48
CA TYR A 83 5.86 -0.65 -25.16
C TYR A 83 5.68 -1.83 -24.20
N GLY A 84 5.62 -1.60 -22.88
CA GLY A 84 5.41 -2.64 -21.87
C GLY A 84 6.54 -3.68 -21.80
N GLU A 85 7.74 -3.34 -22.24
CA GLU A 85 8.87 -4.27 -22.34
C GLU A 85 9.36 -4.71 -20.96
N LYS A 86 9.42 -3.77 -20.00
CA LYS A 86 9.82 -4.08 -18.62
C LYS A 86 8.77 -4.94 -17.92
N GLN A 87 7.50 -4.67 -18.19
CA GLN A 87 6.40 -5.48 -17.67
C GLN A 87 6.40 -6.89 -18.25
N THR A 88 6.57 -7.03 -19.56
CA THR A 88 6.63 -8.32 -20.24
C THR A 88 7.82 -9.14 -19.73
N LYS A 89 8.98 -8.49 -19.52
CA LYS A 89 10.17 -9.13 -18.94
C LYS A 89 9.92 -9.61 -17.51
N ARG A 90 9.31 -8.78 -16.66
CA ARG A 90 8.91 -9.18 -15.29
C ARG A 90 7.95 -10.38 -15.31
N GLN A 91 6.95 -10.38 -16.18
CA GLN A 91 6.00 -11.49 -16.31
C GLN A 91 6.69 -12.77 -16.78
N GLN A 92 7.63 -12.67 -17.73
CA GLN A 92 8.44 -13.80 -18.17
C GLN A 92 9.32 -14.35 -17.05
N ASP A 93 9.96 -13.48 -16.24
CA ASP A 93 10.73 -13.89 -15.08
C ASP A 93 9.85 -14.55 -14.00
N VAL A 94 8.63 -14.05 -13.80
CA VAL A 94 7.62 -14.63 -12.89
C VAL A 94 7.13 -16.00 -13.37
N LEU A 95 6.91 -16.18 -14.68
CA LEU A 95 6.55 -17.47 -15.28
C LEU A 95 7.73 -18.45 -15.29
N ALA A 96 8.96 -17.94 -15.40
CA ALA A 96 10.19 -18.73 -15.31
C ALA A 96 10.56 -19.12 -13.86
N GLY A 97 9.70 -18.86 -12.87
CA GLY A 97 9.89 -19.27 -11.49
C GLY A 97 10.73 -18.31 -10.65
N LYS A 98 11.17 -17.16 -11.17
CA LYS A 98 11.91 -16.12 -10.41
C LYS A 98 10.96 -15.18 -9.64
N ARG A 99 9.77 -15.65 -9.26
CA ARG A 99 8.73 -14.83 -8.62
C ARG A 99 9.26 -14.07 -7.40
N GLU A 100 10.08 -14.74 -6.59
CA GLU A 100 10.65 -14.22 -5.35
C GLU A 100 11.58 -13.01 -5.55
N GLN A 101 12.35 -12.97 -6.65
CA GLN A 101 13.22 -11.82 -6.98
C GLN A 101 12.45 -10.64 -7.59
N VAL A 102 11.26 -10.90 -8.16
CA VAL A 102 10.49 -9.89 -8.92
C VAL A 102 9.39 -9.25 -8.08
N PHE A 103 8.80 -9.98 -7.12
CA PHE A 103 7.57 -9.57 -6.43
C PHE A 103 7.77 -8.65 -5.23
N VAL A 104 8.90 -8.72 -4.50
CA VAL A 104 9.05 -7.96 -3.25
C VAL A 104 10.46 -7.40 -3.16
N SER A 105 10.66 -6.18 -3.65
CA SER A 105 11.80 -5.39 -3.20
C SER A 105 11.55 -5.02 -1.74
N LEU A 106 12.35 -5.55 -0.82
CA LEU A 106 12.26 -5.26 0.62
C LEU A 106 12.27 -3.74 0.86
N ALA A 107 13.16 -3.03 0.19
CA ALA A 107 13.26 -1.57 0.26
C ALA A 107 11.97 -0.88 -0.20
N SER A 108 11.37 -1.35 -1.30
CA SER A 108 10.09 -0.80 -1.78
C SER A 108 8.96 -1.09 -0.81
N SER A 109 8.89 -2.28 -0.22
CA SER A 109 7.88 -2.64 0.79
C SER A 109 7.99 -1.76 2.05
N ILE A 110 9.22 -1.49 2.50
CA ILE A 110 9.49 -0.59 3.63
C ILE A 110 8.99 0.81 3.32
N VAL A 111 9.42 1.38 2.19
CA VAL A 111 9.05 2.75 1.79
C VAL A 111 7.54 2.88 1.62
N THR A 112 6.90 1.92 0.96
CA THR A 112 5.44 1.92 0.75
C THR A 112 4.69 1.86 2.08
N SER A 113 5.08 0.96 2.99
CA SER A 113 4.41 0.81 4.29
C SER A 113 4.55 2.06 5.16
N PHE A 114 5.75 2.63 5.22
CA PHE A 114 5.99 3.89 5.93
C PHE A 114 5.17 5.04 5.31
N SER A 115 5.19 5.16 3.99
CA SER A 115 4.51 6.23 3.26
C SER A 115 3.00 6.17 3.46
N PHE A 116 2.40 4.98 3.54
CA PHE A 116 0.98 4.87 3.82
C PHE A 116 0.58 5.32 5.23
N ALA A 117 1.44 5.13 6.23
CA ALA A 117 1.19 5.65 7.58
C ALA A 117 1.23 7.18 7.59
N VAL A 118 2.23 7.77 6.93
CA VAL A 118 2.33 9.22 6.76
C VAL A 118 1.13 9.75 5.99
N LEU A 119 0.76 9.11 4.86
CA LEU A 119 -0.39 9.49 4.06
C LEU A 119 -1.67 9.46 4.88
N THR A 120 -1.87 8.42 5.68
CA THR A 120 -3.03 8.31 6.56
C THR A 120 -3.06 9.45 7.57
N ALA A 121 -1.94 9.71 8.26
CA ALA A 121 -1.84 10.83 9.22
C ALA A 121 -2.12 12.19 8.56
N VAL A 122 -1.55 12.43 7.38
CA VAL A 122 -1.79 13.66 6.60
C VAL A 122 -3.26 13.77 6.21
N MET A 123 -3.90 12.67 5.81
CA MET A 123 -5.32 12.70 5.48
C MET A 123 -6.19 13.01 6.69
N PHE A 124 -5.93 12.44 7.87
CA PHE A 124 -6.63 12.83 9.10
C PHE A 124 -6.40 14.32 9.42
N LEU A 125 -5.16 14.80 9.37
CA LEU A 125 -4.83 16.21 9.62
C LEU A 125 -5.50 17.17 8.63
N ALA A 126 -5.50 16.84 7.34
CA ALA A 126 -6.10 17.66 6.29
C ALA A 126 -7.63 17.62 6.32
N SER A 127 -8.22 16.52 6.79
CA SER A 127 -9.68 16.37 6.92
C SER A 127 -10.23 17.04 8.16
N ARG A 128 -9.39 17.44 9.12
CA ARG A 128 -9.79 18.05 10.39
C ARG A 128 -10.72 19.25 10.22
N SER A 129 -10.49 20.08 9.21
CA SER A 129 -11.33 21.27 8.93
C SER A 129 -12.59 20.95 8.12
N LEU A 130 -12.65 19.77 7.49
CA LEU A 130 -13.78 19.33 6.67
C LEU A 130 -14.75 18.46 7.47
N VAL A 131 -14.25 17.84 8.54
CA VAL A 131 -14.99 16.97 9.45
C VAL A 131 -15.01 17.68 10.80
N ASP A 132 -15.97 18.61 10.97
CA ASP A 132 -16.16 19.56 12.09
C ASP A 132 -16.16 18.96 13.53
N MET A 133 -15.98 17.65 13.68
CA MET A 133 -16.04 16.92 14.95
C MET A 133 -14.68 16.36 15.41
N MET A 134 -13.65 16.41 14.56
CA MET A 134 -12.43 15.64 14.78
C MET A 134 -11.44 16.35 15.72
N THR A 135 -11.39 15.88 16.97
CA THR A 135 -10.32 16.24 17.90
C THR A 135 -9.12 15.33 17.65
N LEU A 136 -8.04 15.89 17.08
CA LEU A 136 -6.81 15.15 16.83
C LEU A 136 -5.58 16.04 16.98
N GLU A 137 -4.52 15.45 17.51
CA GLU A 137 -3.19 16.03 17.62
C GLU A 137 -2.16 14.94 17.30
N LEU A 138 -1.47 15.07 16.18
CA LEU A 138 -0.48 14.11 15.71
C LEU A 138 0.89 14.78 15.59
N PRO A 139 1.68 14.81 16.68
CA PRO A 139 3.05 15.28 16.64
C PRO A 139 3.90 14.48 15.63
N VAL A 140 4.93 15.11 15.07
CA VAL A 140 5.81 14.46 14.07
C VAL A 140 6.43 13.16 14.59
N ALA A 141 6.78 13.11 15.89
CA ALA A 141 7.32 11.92 16.53
C ALA A 141 6.34 10.73 16.51
N VAL A 142 5.04 11.00 16.74
CA VAL A 142 3.97 9.99 16.65
C VAL A 142 3.84 9.46 15.23
N ILE A 143 3.83 10.35 14.23
CA ILE A 143 3.72 9.96 12.82
C ILE A 143 4.93 9.11 12.39
N ALA A 144 6.14 9.52 12.80
CA ALA A 144 7.36 8.79 12.50
C ALA A 144 7.37 7.39 13.14
N LEU A 145 7.02 7.27 14.41
CA LEU A 145 6.92 5.99 15.11
C LEU A 145 5.84 5.10 14.48
N ALA A 146 4.68 5.66 14.14
CA ALA A 146 3.60 4.94 13.47
C ALA A 146 4.05 4.40 12.11
N GLY A 147 4.83 5.17 11.36
CA GLY A 147 5.47 4.73 10.12
C GLY A 147 6.43 3.57 10.33
N LEU A 148 7.26 3.60 11.36
CA LEU A 148 8.17 2.50 11.72
C LEU A 148 7.39 1.23 12.10
N LEU A 149 6.33 1.36 12.89
CA LEU A 149 5.47 0.23 13.25
C LEU A 149 4.73 -0.33 12.01
N ASN A 150 4.31 0.53 11.09
CA ASN A 150 3.62 0.11 9.87
C ASN A 150 4.56 -0.64 8.91
N ILE A 151 5.86 -0.34 8.91
CA ILE A 151 6.86 -1.19 8.23
C ILE A 151 6.83 -2.60 8.80
N GLY A 152 6.84 -2.75 10.13
CA GLY A 152 6.74 -4.06 10.80
C GLY A 152 5.49 -4.82 10.37
N ALA A 153 4.33 -4.15 10.35
CA ALA A 153 3.08 -4.74 9.87
C ALA A 153 3.14 -5.16 8.39
N GLY A 154 3.67 -4.32 7.51
CA GLY A 154 3.81 -4.62 6.08
C GLY A 154 4.77 -5.79 5.81
N LEU A 155 5.86 -5.90 6.58
CA LEU A 155 6.78 -7.03 6.52
C LEU A 155 6.13 -8.32 7.03
N ALA A 156 5.38 -8.26 8.13
CA ALA A 156 4.66 -9.42 8.65
C ALA A 156 3.64 -9.96 7.64
N VAL A 157 2.87 -9.09 6.99
CA VAL A 157 1.93 -9.48 5.91
C VAL A 157 2.69 -10.10 4.73
N SER A 158 3.82 -9.52 4.32
CA SER A 158 4.63 -10.07 3.23
C SER A 158 5.16 -11.47 3.54
N LEU A 159 5.61 -11.70 4.78
CA LEU A 159 6.05 -13.01 5.25
C LEU A 159 4.90 -14.03 5.31
N LEU A 160 3.72 -13.62 5.79
CA LEU A 160 2.53 -14.46 5.81
C LEU A 160 2.09 -14.87 4.41
N VAL A 161 2.01 -13.92 3.47
CA VAL A 161 1.66 -14.21 2.08
C VAL A 161 2.71 -15.14 1.45
N GLY A 162 4.00 -14.90 1.71
CA GLY A 162 5.08 -15.80 1.28
C GLY A 162 4.92 -17.22 1.85
N GLY A 163 4.60 -17.34 3.13
CA GLY A 163 4.35 -18.62 3.81
C GLY A 163 3.16 -19.38 3.22
N VAL A 164 2.04 -18.71 2.97
CA VAL A 164 0.85 -19.32 2.35
C VAL A 164 1.17 -19.85 0.96
N ILE A 165 1.92 -19.10 0.14
CA ILE A 165 2.35 -19.55 -1.19
C ILE A 165 3.25 -20.78 -1.10
N LEU A 166 4.17 -20.83 -0.14
CA LEU A 166 5.05 -21.99 0.05
C LEU A 166 4.27 -23.24 0.46
N VAL A 167 3.26 -23.10 1.33
CA VAL A 167 2.40 -24.20 1.76
C VAL A 167 1.52 -24.69 0.61
N LEU A 168 0.84 -23.77 -0.10
CA LEU A 168 -0.02 -24.11 -1.24
C LEU A 168 0.73 -24.69 -2.43
N LYS A 169 2.02 -24.37 -2.59
CA LYS A 169 2.88 -24.97 -3.63
C LYS A 169 3.31 -26.40 -3.29
N LYS A 170 3.27 -26.79 -2.01
CA LYS A 170 3.61 -28.14 -1.54
C LYS A 170 2.41 -29.10 -1.52
N LEU A 171 1.19 -28.59 -1.59
CA LEU A 171 -0.05 -29.34 -1.80
C LEU A 171 -0.31 -29.55 -3.30
#